data_AF-U2MDN2-F1
#
_entry.id   AF-U2MDN2-F1
#
_cell.length_a   1.000
_cell.length_b   1.000
_cell.length_c   1.000
_cell.angle_alpha   90.00
_cell.angle_beta   90.00
_cell.angle_gamma   90.00
#
_symmetry.space_group_name_H-M   'P 1'
#
loop_
_entity.id
_entity.type
_entity.pdbx_description
1 polymer ?
#
loop_
_entity_poly.entity_id
_entity_poly.type
_entity_poly.pdbx_seq_one_letter_code
_entity_poly.pdbx_strand_id
1 'polypeptide(L)'
;MKEVEKQLITKIITQDFGISMHLKGSHYIEEAAILALQDSSIFVMQMYQTIAEKHNKSVASIEHTIRYAIEITYDKNKLNHFFPHSFGRPSNSEVIWTIAENVKRGMLIHNMCAVTCSISAS
;
A
#
# COMPACT_ATOMS: atom_id res chain seq x y z
N MET A 1 4.17 15.59 -1.42
CA MET A 1 4.42 14.14 -1.51
C MET A 1 5.41 13.91 -2.63
N LYS A 2 6.42 13.07 -2.45
CA LYS A 2 7.42 12.89 -3.51
C LYS A 2 6.81 11.99 -4.58
N GLU A 3 6.83 12.43 -5.84
CA GLU A 3 6.32 11.68 -6.99
C GLU A 3 6.87 10.23 -7.04
N VAL A 4 8.10 10.05 -6.57
CA VAL A 4 8.78 8.75 -6.44
C VAL A 4 8.04 7.78 -5.48
N GLU A 5 7.52 8.27 -4.35
CA GLU A 5 6.81 7.43 -3.37
C GLU A 5 5.54 6.85 -3.99
N LYS A 6 4.79 7.71 -4.70
CA LYS A 6 3.55 7.33 -5.37
C LYS A 6 3.80 6.25 -6.43
N GLN A 7 4.80 6.45 -7.29
CA GLN A 7 5.16 5.47 -8.31
C GLN A 7 5.57 4.12 -7.72
N LEU A 8 6.30 4.12 -6.60
CA LEU A 8 6.69 2.90 -5.91
C LEU A 8 5.48 2.17 -5.29
N ILE A 9 4.54 2.91 -4.69
CA ILE A 9 3.28 2.35 -4.17
C ILE A 9 2.50 1.68 -5.30
N THR A 10 2.29 2.37 -6.43
CA THR A 10 1.58 1.80 -7.58
C THR A 10 2.28 0.54 -8.09
N LYS A 11 3.62 0.53 -8.14
CA LYS A 11 4.40 -0.64 -8.55
C LYS A 11 4.16 -1.83 -7.61
N ILE A 12 4.23 -1.63 -6.30
CA ILE A 12 3.99 -2.69 -5.31
C ILE A 12 2.56 -3.22 -5.44
N ILE A 13 1.56 -2.33 -5.53
CA ILE A 13 0.16 -2.72 -5.67
C ILE A 13 -0.06 -3.59 -6.92
N THR A 14 0.53 -3.21 -8.05
CA THR A 14 0.22 -3.81 -9.35
C THR A 14 1.12 -4.98 -9.73
N GLN A 15 2.42 -4.86 -9.52
CA GLN A 15 3.41 -5.85 -9.96
C GLN A 15 3.65 -6.90 -8.89
N ASP A 16 3.83 -6.46 -7.63
CA ASP A 16 4.16 -7.36 -6.54
C ASP A 16 2.88 -8.05 -6.05
N PHE A 17 1.88 -7.25 -5.64
CA PHE A 17 0.66 -7.80 -5.03
C PHE A 17 -0.37 -8.24 -6.09
N GLY A 18 -0.23 -7.80 -7.34
CA GLY A 18 -1.10 -8.19 -8.44
C GLY A 18 -2.52 -7.60 -8.38
N ILE A 19 -2.73 -6.56 -7.57
CA ILE A 19 -4.03 -5.89 -7.44
C ILE A 19 -4.25 -5.02 -8.67
N SER A 20 -5.34 -5.30 -9.40
CA SER A 20 -5.64 -4.61 -10.66
C SER A 20 -6.00 -3.15 -10.45
N MET A 21 -5.40 -2.25 -11.25
CA MET A 21 -5.73 -0.81 -11.27
C MET A 21 -7.13 -0.49 -11.78
N HIS A 22 -7.81 -1.44 -12.42
CA HIS A 22 -9.19 -1.24 -12.86
C HIS A 22 -10.19 -1.29 -11.69
N LEU A 23 -9.76 -1.77 -10.51
CA LEU A 23 -10.58 -1.82 -9.32
C LEU A 23 -10.43 -0.52 -8.55
N LYS A 24 -11.55 0.13 -8.18
CA LYS A 24 -11.50 1.31 -7.28
C LYS A 24 -10.77 1.04 -5.96
N GLY A 25 -10.77 -0.20 -5.49
CA GLY A 25 -10.07 -0.59 -4.27
C GLY A 25 -8.56 -0.40 -4.34
N SER A 26 -7.92 -0.55 -5.51
CA SER A 26 -6.48 -0.31 -5.64
C SER A 26 -6.12 1.15 -5.38
N HIS A 27 -6.95 2.08 -5.87
CA HIS A 27 -6.79 3.51 -5.63
C HIS A 27 -6.97 3.87 -4.16
N TYR A 28 -7.96 3.28 -3.48
CA TYR A 28 -8.14 3.51 -2.04
C TYR A 28 -7.01 2.90 -1.21
N ILE A 29 -6.45 1.77 -1.62
CA ILE A 29 -5.25 1.19 -0.99
C ILE A 29 -4.04 2.11 -1.19
N GLU A 30 -3.83 2.66 -2.39
CA GLU A 30 -2.77 3.63 -2.68
C GLU A 30 -2.88 4.86 -1.77
N GLU A 31 -4.07 5.45 -1.67
CA GLU A 31 -4.32 6.60 -0.79
C GLU A 31 -4.12 6.28 0.69
N ALA A 32 -4.58 5.10 1.15
CA ALA A 32 -4.39 4.68 2.53
C ALA A 32 -2.90 4.43 2.85
N ALA A 33 -2.15 3.83 1.93
CA ALA A 33 -0.71 3.60 2.10
C ALA A 33 0.07 4.93 2.17
N ILE A 34 -0.35 5.94 1.38
CA ILE A 34 0.21 7.29 1.47
C ILE A 34 -0.02 7.88 2.86
N LEU A 35 -1.24 7.79 3.40
CA LEU A 35 -1.56 8.30 4.74
C LEU A 35 -0.73 7.58 5.81
N ALA A 36 -0.59 6.26 5.70
CA ALA A 36 0.24 5.46 6.61
C ALA A 36 1.74 5.78 6.55
N LEU A 37 2.25 6.19 5.38
CA LEU A 37 3.63 6.66 5.21
C LEU A 37 3.87 8.05 5.80
N GLN A 38 2.85 8.91 5.75
CA GLN A 38 2.91 10.27 6.32
C GLN A 38 2.84 10.24 7.85
N ASP A 39 2.03 9.36 8.39
CA ASP A 39 1.87 9.17 9.83
C ASP A 39 1.82 7.67 10.15
N SER A 40 2.93 7.13 10.68
CA SER A 40 3.02 5.72 11.06
C SER A 40 2.17 5.36 12.29
N SER A 41 1.56 6.33 12.96
CA SER A 41 0.67 6.11 14.11
C SER A 41 -0.82 6.23 13.76
N ILE A 42 -1.16 6.56 12.51
CA ILE A 42 -2.54 6.76 12.08
C ILE A 42 -3.34 5.45 12.16
N PHE A 43 -4.55 5.52 12.70
CA PHE A 43 -5.44 4.37 12.74
C PHE A 43 -6.07 4.15 11.35
N VAL A 44 -6.20 2.88 10.94
CA VAL A 44 -6.81 2.50 9.65
C VAL A 44 -8.21 3.09 9.47
N MET A 45 -8.99 3.20 10.56
CA MET A 45 -10.30 3.84 10.52
C MET A 45 -10.24 5.32 10.15
N GLN A 46 -9.21 6.05 10.61
CA GLN A 46 -9.01 7.45 10.24
C GLN A 46 -8.63 7.57 8.76
N MET A 47 -7.79 6.65 8.24
CA MET A 47 -7.49 6.61 6.80
C MET A 47 -8.78 6.44 5.98
N TYR A 48 -9.66 5.53 6.38
CA TYR A 48 -10.95 5.33 5.71
C TYR A 48 -11.85 6.56 5.79
N GLN A 49 -11.89 7.25 6.92
CA GLN A 49 -12.64 8.50 7.08
C GLN A 49 -12.14 9.58 6.12
N THR A 50 -10.83 9.81 6.07
CA THR A 50 -10.22 10.79 5.17
C THR A 50 -10.50 10.48 3.69
N ILE A 51 -10.40 9.22 3.29
CA ILE A 51 -10.70 8.80 1.91
C ILE A 51 -12.21 8.93 1.62
N ALA A 52 -13.06 8.53 2.57
CA ALA A 52 -14.51 8.61 2.43
C ALA A 52 -14.96 10.06 2.20
N GLU A 53 -14.45 11.00 2.99
CA GLU A 53 -14.72 12.44 2.84
C GLU A 53 -14.27 12.95 1.46
N LYS A 54 -13.03 12.63 1.06
CA LYS A 54 -12.47 13.06 -0.23
C LYS A 54 -13.28 12.57 -1.43
N HIS A 55 -13.85 11.36 -1.35
CA HIS A 55 -14.59 10.73 -2.44
C HIS A 55 -16.12 10.86 -2.32
N ASN A 56 -16.61 11.60 -1.32
CA ASN A 56 -18.03 11.70 -0.99
C ASN A 56 -18.70 10.30 -0.88
N LYS A 57 -18.10 9.44 -0.05
CA LYS A 57 -18.52 8.06 0.23
C LYS A 57 -18.70 7.85 1.73
N SER A 58 -19.27 6.71 2.11
CA SER A 58 -19.25 6.24 3.49
C SER A 58 -17.97 5.45 3.78
N VAL A 59 -17.53 5.47 5.03
CA VAL A 59 -16.40 4.65 5.52
C VAL A 59 -16.60 3.16 5.19
N ALA A 60 -17.80 2.64 5.41
CA ALA A 60 -18.15 1.26 5.08
C ALA A 60 -17.99 0.95 3.59
N SER A 61 -18.33 1.90 2.71
CA SER A 61 -18.12 1.74 1.27
C SER A 61 -16.65 1.68 0.90
N ILE A 62 -15.79 2.47 1.55
CA ILE A 62 -14.33 2.43 1.34
C ILE A 62 -13.77 1.08 1.78
N GLU A 63 -14.08 0.66 3.00
CA GLU A 63 -13.63 -0.59 3.60
C GLU A 63 -14.06 -1.82 2.76
N HIS A 64 -15.33 -1.85 2.33
CA HIS A 64 -15.85 -2.89 1.44
C HIS A 64 -15.16 -2.91 0.08
N THR A 65 -14.94 -1.74 -0.53
CA THR A 65 -14.30 -1.64 -1.87
C THR A 65 -12.85 -2.12 -1.83
N ILE A 66 -12.11 -1.80 -0.77
CA ILE A 66 -10.76 -2.30 -0.53
C ILE A 66 -10.77 -3.82 -0.35
N ARG A 67 -11.67 -4.32 0.50
CA ARG A 67 -11.81 -5.76 0.78
C ARG A 67 -12.09 -6.56 -0.48
N TYR A 68 -13.01 -6.07 -1.31
CA TYR A 68 -13.34 -6.70 -2.59
C TYR A 68 -12.14 -6.78 -3.53
N ALA A 69 -11.30 -5.74 -3.59
CA ALA A 69 -10.10 -5.77 -4.43
C ALA A 69 -9.05 -6.78 -3.93
N ILE A 70 -8.89 -6.91 -2.62
CA ILE A 70 -8.01 -7.90 -2.00
C ILE A 70 -8.55 -9.31 -2.26
N GLU A 71 -9.86 -9.53 -2.12
CA GLU A 71 -10.54 -10.80 -2.38
C GLU A 71 -10.30 -11.31 -3.80
N ILE A 72 -10.63 -10.51 -4.82
CA ILE A 72 -10.41 -10.87 -6.23
C ILE A 72 -8.96 -11.26 -6.51
N THR A 73 -8.02 -10.63 -5.82
CA THR A 73 -6.59 -10.83 -6.06
C THR A 73 -6.06 -12.04 -5.30
N TYR A 74 -6.57 -12.30 -4.09
CA TYR A 74 -6.20 -13.42 -3.25
C TYR A 74 -6.60 -14.75 -3.89
N ASP A 75 -7.81 -14.82 -4.46
CA ASP A 75 -8.32 -16.03 -5.12
C ASP A 75 -7.48 -16.46 -6.34
N LYS A 76 -6.64 -15.56 -6.86
CA LYS A 76 -5.68 -15.84 -7.95
C LYS A 76 -4.32 -16.32 -7.45
N ASN A 77 -4.17 -16.61 -6.15
CA ASN A 77 -2.93 -17.00 -5.46
C ASN A 77 -1.77 -15.99 -5.59
N LYS A 78 -2.03 -14.72 -5.93
CA LYS A 78 -0.97 -13.70 -6.09
C LYS A 78 -0.54 -13.06 -4.78
N LEU A 79 -1.42 -13.00 -3.79
CA LEU A 79 -1.15 -12.36 -2.49
C LEU A 79 -0.46 -13.30 -1.49
N ASN A 80 -0.64 -14.62 -1.59
CA ASN A 80 -0.28 -15.56 -0.52
C ASN A 80 1.20 -15.52 -0.13
N HIS A 81 2.10 -15.29 -1.09
CA HIS A 81 3.54 -15.23 -0.82
C HIS A 81 3.97 -14.02 0.01
N PHE A 82 3.20 -12.93 -0.02
CA PHE A 82 3.50 -11.70 0.74
C PHE A 82 2.97 -11.73 2.17
N PHE A 83 2.05 -12.66 2.46
CA PHE A 83 1.36 -12.76 3.75
C PHE A 83 1.51 -14.18 4.36
N PRO A 84 2.76 -14.67 4.57
CA PRO A 84 2.99 -16.04 5.02
C PRO A 84 2.48 -16.34 6.44
N HIS A 85 2.26 -15.29 7.25
CA HIS A 85 1.74 -15.40 8.61
C HIS A 85 0.23 -15.15 8.71
N SER A 86 -0.42 -14.72 7.62
CA SER A 86 -1.85 -14.50 7.63
C SER A 86 -2.55 -15.85 7.49
N PHE A 87 -3.43 -16.16 8.44
CA PHE A 87 -4.27 -17.36 8.36
C PHE A 87 -5.38 -17.15 7.33
N GLY A 88 -5.08 -17.41 6.05
CA GLY A 88 -5.99 -17.21 4.94
C GLY A 88 -5.84 -15.83 4.28
N ARG A 89 -6.95 -15.27 3.80
CA ARG A 89 -6.94 -13.97 3.11
C ARG A 89 -6.49 -12.84 4.04
N PRO A 90 -5.49 -12.02 3.67
CA PRO A 90 -5.04 -10.93 4.51
C PRO A 90 -6.14 -9.88 4.69
N SER A 91 -6.13 -9.25 5.86
CA SER A 91 -7.01 -8.12 6.17
C SER A 91 -6.60 -6.86 5.41
N ASN A 92 -7.54 -5.92 5.27
CA ASN A 92 -7.28 -4.62 4.65
C ASN A 92 -6.09 -3.90 5.31
N SER A 93 -6.05 -3.93 6.64
CA SER A 93 -4.99 -3.29 7.43
C SER A 93 -3.63 -3.92 7.16
N GLU A 94 -3.53 -5.26 7.15
CA GLU A 94 -2.28 -5.96 6.84
C GLU A 94 -1.77 -5.57 5.45
N VAL A 95 -2.64 -5.50 4.45
CA VAL A 95 -2.26 -5.11 3.09
C VAL A 95 -1.73 -3.67 3.04
N ILE A 96 -2.46 -2.71 3.62
CA ILE A 96 -2.07 -1.28 3.62
C ILE A 96 -0.72 -1.09 4.32
N TRP A 97 -0.54 -1.67 5.51
CA TRP A 97 0.71 -1.55 6.26
C TRP A 97 1.87 -2.23 5.58
N THR A 98 1.65 -3.39 4.96
CA THR A 98 2.72 -4.11 4.25
C THR A 98 3.20 -3.31 3.05
N ILE A 99 2.31 -2.62 2.32
CA ILE A 99 2.71 -1.72 1.23
C ILE A 99 3.55 -0.56 1.78
N ALA A 100 3.07 0.12 2.82
CA ALA A 100 3.80 1.23 3.44
C ALA A 100 5.19 0.81 3.94
N GLU A 101 5.30 -0.35 4.59
CA GLU A 101 6.56 -0.90 5.08
C GLU A 101 7.53 -1.23 3.93
N ASN A 102 7.05 -1.82 2.83
CA ASN A 102 7.88 -2.11 1.64
C ASN A 102 8.42 -0.83 0.99
N VAL A 103 7.59 0.21 0.87
CA VAL A 103 8.01 1.53 0.35
C VAL A 103 9.10 2.12 1.24
N LYS A 104 8.89 2.10 2.57
CA LYS A 104 9.85 2.61 3.55
C LYS A 104 11.21 1.89 3.44
N ARG A 105 11.20 0.56 3.34
CA ARG A 105 12.41 -0.25 3.15
C ARG A 105 13.12 0.05 1.83
N GLY A 106 12.36 0.15 0.73
CA GLY A 106 12.92 0.52 -0.59
C GLY A 106 13.61 1.89 -0.56
N MET A 107 13.03 2.86 0.14
CA MET A 107 13.64 4.19 0.32
C MET A 107 14.93 4.15 1.14
N LEU A 108 15.00 3.31 2.19
CA LEU A 108 16.23 3.14 2.98
C LEU A 108 17.37 2.60 2.11
N ILE A 109 17.10 1.59 1.27
CA ILE A 109 18.12 1.00 0.37
C ILE A 109 18.60 2.04 -0.64
N HIS A 110 17.70 2.81 -1.25
CA HIS A 110 18.06 3.84 -2.21
C HIS A 110 18.94 4.93 -1.58
N ASN A 111 18.60 5.38 -0.36
CA ASN A 111 19.41 6.37 0.35
C ASN A 111 20.79 5.83 0.73
N MET A 112 20.90 4.55 1.13
CA MET A 112 22.20 3.94 1.40
C MET A 112 23.06 3.82 0.15
N CYS A 113 22.50 3.38 -0.99
CA CYS A 113 23.22 3.33 -2.26
C CYS A 113 23.69 4.71 -2.76
N ALA A 114 22.88 5.76 -2.57
CA ALA A 114 23.27 7.12 -2.93
C ALA A 114 24.47 7.60 -2.09
N VAL A 115 24.50 7.27 -0.80
CA VAL A 115 25.62 7.61 0.09
C VAL A 115 26.89 6.87 -0.29
N THR A 116 26.83 5.57 -0.57
CA THR A 116 28.02 4.78 -0.94
C THR A 116 28.60 5.19 -2.29
N CYS A 117 27.76 5.51 -3.28
CA CYS A 117 28.20 5.97 -4.59
C CYS A 117 28.89 7.34 -4.53
N SER A 118 28.48 8.20 -3.58
CA SER A 118 29.11 9.49 -3.31
C SER A 118 30.50 9.35 -2.68
N ILE A 119 30.70 8.32 -1.84
CA ILE A 119 31.97 8.07 -1.14
C ILE A 119 33.00 7.43 -2.09
N SER A 120 32.56 6.62 -3.06
CA SER A 120 33.44 6.00 -4.07
C SER A 120 33.86 6.93 -5.22
N ALA A 121 33.23 8.11 -5.32
CA ALA A 121 33.51 9.10 -6.36
C ALA A 121 34.45 10.23 -5.88
N SER A 122 35.03 10.10 -4.68
CA SER A 122 36.01 11.02 -4.08
C SER A 122 37.39 10.39 -3.99
#